data_AF-A0A423ICW8-F1
#
_entry.id   AF-A0A423ICW8-F1
#
_cell.length_a   1.000
_cell.length_b   1.000
_cell.length_c   1.000
_cell.angle_alpha   90.00
_cell.angle_beta   90.00
_cell.angle_gamma   90.00
#
_symmetry.space_group_name_H-M   'P 1'
#
loop_
_entity.id
_entity.type
_entity.pdbx_description
1 polymer ?
#
loop_
_entity_poly.entity_id
_entity_poly.type
_entity_poly.pdbx_seq_one_letter_code
_entity_poly.pdbx_strand_id
1 'polypeptide(L)' 'MRAKSEYVMKIGILLETGRLNRTEAAQKLGLSEEELNDMLRGKFRDLTVAKISEYLNPLLDARS' A
#
# COMPACT_ATOMS: atom_id res chain seq x y z
N MET A 1 -12.50 0.06 -10.50
CA MET A 1 -11.08 -0.16 -10.84
C MET A 1 -10.25 1.10 -10.69
N ARG A 2 -10.59 2.22 -11.34
CA ARG A 2 -9.85 3.50 -11.28
C ARG A 2 -9.46 3.95 -9.86
N ALA A 3 -10.41 4.00 -8.94
CA ALA A 3 -10.14 4.42 -7.55
C ALA A 3 -9.09 3.53 -6.85
N LYS A 4 -9.17 2.19 -7.02
CA LYS A 4 -8.17 1.26 -6.44
C LYS A 4 -6.77 1.57 -7.00
N SER A 5 -6.66 1.74 -8.32
CA SER A 5 -5.40 2.07 -9.00
C SER A 5 -4.81 3.40 -8.52
N GLU A 6 -5.64 4.42 -8.30
CA GLU A 6 -5.19 5.73 -7.77
C GLU A 6 -4.62 5.60 -6.36
N TYR A 7 -5.27 4.85 -5.46
CA TYR A 7 -4.74 4.62 -4.11
C TYR A 7 -3.45 3.79 -4.12
N VAL A 8 -3.40 2.74 -4.94
CA VAL A 8 -2.21 1.89 -5.07
C VAL A 8 -1.03 2.66 -5.65
N MET A 9 -1.27 3.55 -6.62
CA MET A 9 -0.23 4.44 -7.15
C MET A 9 0.33 5.36 -6.05
N LYS A 10 -0.53 5.94 -5.20
CA LYS A 10 -0.08 6.76 -4.06
C LYS A 10 0.74 5.94 -3.06
N ILE A 11 0.32 4.71 -2.76
CA ILE A 11 1.09 3.79 -1.91
C ILE A 11 2.45 3.51 -2.54
N GLY A 12 2.51 3.16 -3.83
CA GLY A 12 3.76 2.93 -4.56
C GLY A 12 4.73 4.11 -4.48
N ILE A 13 4.23 5.33 -4.72
CA ILE A 13 5.03 6.55 -4.61
C ILE A 13 5.54 6.77 -3.17
N LEU A 14 4.71 6.53 -2.15
CA LEU A 14 5.13 6.67 -0.75
C LEU A 14 6.23 5.67 -0.38
N LEU A 15 6.20 4.47 -0.95
CA LEU A 15 7.24 3.46 -0.75
C LEU A 15 8.54 3.82 -1.48
N GLU A 16 8.46 4.33 -2.71
CA GLU A 16 9.64 4.77 -3.48
C GLU A 16 10.29 6.03 -2.90
N THR A 17 9.49 6.94 -2.33
CA THR A 17 9.96 8.21 -1.76
C THR A 17 10.23 8.14 -0.25
N GLY A 18 9.95 6.99 0.38
CA GLY A 18 10.10 6.77 1.81
C GLY A 18 11.40 6.03 2.19
N ARG A 19 11.72 6.01 3.49
CA ARG A 19 12.80 5.19 4.07
C ARG A 19 12.35 3.75 4.39
N LEU A 20 11.08 3.43 4.15
CA LEU A 20 10.51 2.12 4.45
C LEU A 20 10.76 1.17 3.28
N ASN A 21 11.47 0.07 3.56
CA ASN A 21 11.58 -1.01 2.58
C ASN A 21 10.25 -1.79 2.47
N ARG A 22 10.12 -2.65 1.45
CA ARG A 22 8.87 -3.40 1.20
C ARG A 22 8.43 -4.26 2.40
N THR A 23 9.37 -4.85 3.12
CA THR A 23 9.10 -5.68 4.29
C THR A 23 8.48 -4.86 5.42
N GLU A 24 9.07 -3.72 5.75
CA GLU A 24 8.57 -2.83 6.80
C GLU A 24 7.19 -2.24 6.44
N ALA A 25 6.99 -1.92 5.16
CA ALA A 25 5.71 -1.48 4.66
C ALA A 25 4.65 -2.58 4.78
N ALA A 26 4.94 -3.81 4.34
CA ALA A 26 4.02 -4.93 4.45
C ALA A 26 3.61 -5.16 5.91
N GLN A 27 4.58 -5.16 6.83
CA GLN A 27 4.32 -5.28 8.27
C GLN A 27 3.43 -4.15 8.80
N LYS A 28 3.70 -2.88 8.45
CA LYS A 28 2.86 -1.74 8.85
C LYS A 28 1.43 -1.83 8.33
N LEU A 29 1.25 -2.41 7.14
CA LEU A 29 -0.06 -2.56 6.50
C LEU A 29 -0.80 -3.82 6.97
N GLY A 30 -0.16 -4.68 7.79
CA GLY A 30 -0.70 -5.97 8.19
C GLY A 30 -0.85 -6.94 7.02
N LEU A 31 0.03 -6.81 6.02
CA LEU A 31 0.07 -7.64 4.81
C LEU A 31 1.35 -8.49 4.82
N SER A 32 1.30 -9.61 4.11
CA SER A 32 2.51 -10.26 3.63
C SER A 32 3.15 -9.45 2.50
N GLU A 33 4.46 -9.65 2.26
CA GLU A 33 5.14 -9.03 1.12
C GLU A 33 4.57 -9.46 -0.22
N GLU A 34 4.07 -10.70 -0.31
CA GLU A 34 3.40 -11.22 -1.51
C GLU A 34 2.10 -10.45 -1.78
N GLU A 35 1.24 -10.27 -0.76
CA GLU A 35 0.01 -9.50 -0.89
C GLU A 35 0.27 -8.03 -1.26
N LEU A 36 1.29 -7.41 -0.66
CA LEU A 36 1.72 -6.07 -1.03
C LEU A 36 2.18 -6.00 -2.49
N ASN A 37 2.99 -6.96 -2.94
CA ASN A 37 3.46 -7.03 -4.33
C ASN A 37 2.33 -7.27 -5.32
N ASP A 38 1.40 -8.16 -4.99
CA ASP A 38 0.23 -8.45 -5.83
C ASP A 38 -0.68 -7.21 -5.93
N MET A 39 -0.92 -6.51 -4.81
CA MET A 39 -1.64 -5.24 -4.81
C MET A 39 -0.96 -4.20 -5.70
N LEU A 40 0.37 -4.02 -5.58
CA LEU A 40 1.15 -3.08 -6.40
C LEU A 40 1.14 -3.46 -7.90
N ARG A 41 0.98 -4.74 -8.22
CA ARG A 41 0.78 -5.25 -9.59
C ARG A 41 -0.66 -5.16 -10.09
N GLY A 42 -1.55 -4.56 -9.31
CA GLY A 42 -2.97 -4.38 -9.66
C GLY A 42 -3.85 -5.60 -9.40
N LYS A 43 -3.35 -6.61 -8.67
CA LYS A 43 -4.14 -7.77 -8.25
C LYS A 43 -4.77 -7.47 -6.88
N PHE A 44 -6.02 -7.03 -6.92
CA PHE A 44 -6.75 -6.60 -5.72
C PHE A 44 -7.64 -7.69 -5.12
N ARG A 45 -7.18 -8.96 -5.08
CA ARG A 45 -8.02 -10.07 -4.62
C ARG A 45 -8.52 -9.75 -3.21
N ASP A 46 -9.85 -9.67 -3.09
CA ASP A 46 -10.62 -9.36 -1.88
C ASP A 46 -10.41 -7.98 -1.22
N LEU A 47 -9.60 -7.10 -1.81
CA LEU A 47 -9.37 -5.75 -1.29
C LEU A 47 -10.43 -4.75 -1.77
N THR A 48 -11.16 -4.13 -0.85
CA THR A 48 -12.09 -3.03 -1.15
C THR A 48 -11.35 -1.70 -1.31
N VAL A 49 -11.98 -0.72 -1.97
CA VAL A 49 -11.39 0.65 -2.06
C VAL A 49 -11.18 1.25 -0.67
N ALA A 50 -12.13 1.05 0.24
CA ALA A 50 -12.01 1.50 1.63
C ALA A 50 -10.77 0.91 2.29
N LYS A 51 -10.57 -0.41 2.15
CA LYS A 51 -9.41 -1.08 2.74
C LYS A 51 -8.08 -0.55 2.20
N ILE A 52 -7.99 -0.32 0.89
CA ILE A 52 -6.78 0.22 0.26
C ILE A 52 -6.54 1.67 0.72
N SER A 53 -7.59 2.46 0.92
CA SER A 53 -7.45 3.84 1.40
C SER A 53 -6.94 3.94 2.84
N GLU A 54 -7.31 2.99 3.71
CA GLU A 54 -6.81 2.90 5.08
C GLU A 54 -5.28 2.71 5.15
N TYR A 55 -4.69 2.05 4.15
CA TYR A 55 -3.24 1.82 4.08
C TYR A 55 -2.42 3.10 3.89
N LEU A 56 -3.04 4.23 3.51
CA LEU A 56 -2.31 5.49 3.42
C LEU A 56 -1.95 6.07 4.80
N ASN A 57 -2.80 5.89 5.82
CA ASN A 57 -2.58 6.54 7.12
C ASN A 57 -1.28 6.04 7.80
N PRO A 58 -1.02 4.73 7.93
CA PRO A 58 0.21 4.22 8.56
C PRO A 58 1.50 4.61 7.82
N LEU A 59 1.40 4.85 6.51
CA LEU A 59 2.52 5.25 5.65
C LEU A 59 2.81 6.76 5.73
N LEU A 60 1.79 7.58 5.95
CA LEU A 60 1.93 9.02 6.15
C LEU A 60 2.47 9.34 7.55
N ASP A 61 1.99 8.63 8.58
CA ASP A 61 2.48 8.78 9.96
C ASP A 61 3.97 8.44 10.09
N ALA A 62 4.51 7.58 9.23
CA ALA A 62 5.92 7.22 9.20
C ALA A 62 6.87 8.37 8.75
N ARG A 63 6.33 9.51 8.30
CA ARG A 63 7.10 10.68 7.88
C ARG A 63 7.19 11.78 8.96
N SER A 64 6.51 11.62 10.10
CA SER A 64 6.52 12.54 11.24
C SER A 64 7.59 12.15 12.25
#